data_AF-A0A5E4P271-F1
#
_entry.id   AF-A0A5E4P271-F1
#
_cell.length_a   1.000
_cell.length_b   1.000
_cell.length_c   1.000
_cell.angle_alpha   90.00
_cell.angle_beta   90.00
_cell.angle_gamma   90.00
#
_symmetry.space_group_name_H-M   'P 1'
#
loop_
_entity.id
_entity.type
_entity.pdbx_description
1 polymer ?
#
loop_
_entity_poly.entity_id
_entity_poly.type
_entity_poly.pdbx_seq_one_letter_code
_entity_poly.pdbx_strand_id
1 'polypeptide(L)' 'MNQEDEYRIRLRAYELWHEAGRPHGRHLEYWVAAEKEFLAKRRALLEEELDEGLIESFPASDAPSVLRRNGMV' A
#
# COMPACT_ATOMS: atom_id res chain seq x y z
N MET A 1 -1.39 6.38 -11.51
CA MET A 1 -2.64 5.67 -11.12
C MET A 1 -3.15 4.95 -12.35
N ASN A 2 -3.45 3.66 -12.25
CA ASN A 2 -4.03 2.93 -13.39
C ASN A 2 -5.54 3.25 -13.51
N GLN A 3 -6.11 3.13 -14.71
CA GLN A 3 -7.53 3.41 -14.94
C GLN A 3 -8.46 2.52 -14.10
N GLU A 4 -8.04 1.27 -13.83
CA GLU A 4 -8.74 0.33 -12.93
C GLU A 4 -8.74 0.83 -11.47
N ASP A 5 -7.61 1.36 -10.99
CA ASP A 5 -7.49 1.91 -9.63
C ASP A 5 -8.44 3.10 -9.46
N GLU A 6 -8.46 4.00 -10.44
CA GLU A 6 -9.33 5.18 -10.45
C GLU A 6 -10.81 4.78 -10.51
N TYR A 7 -11.15 3.77 -11.31
CA TYR A 7 -12.51 3.23 -11.36
C TYR A 7 -12.97 2.71 -10.00
N ARG A 8 -12.11 1.98 -9.28
CA ARG A 8 -12.41 1.46 -7.94
C ARG A 8 -12.58 2.56 -6.91
N ILE A 9 -11.71 3.58 -6.93
CA ILE A 9 -11.82 4.76 -6.05
C ILE A 9 -13.14 5.49 -6.33
N ARG A 10 -13.49 5.68 -7.61
CA ARG A 10 -14.72 6.37 -8.01
C ARG A 10 -15.97 5.62 -7.57
N LEU A 11 -16.01 4.30 -7.76
CA LEU A 11 -17.13 3.46 -7.33
C LEU A 11 -17.30 3.56 -5.81
N ARG A 12 -16.21 3.43 -5.06
CA ARG A 12 -16.21 3.51 -3.60
C ARG A 12 -16.64 4.89 -3.10
N ALA A 13 -16.17 5.96 -3.73
CA ALA A 13 -16.57 7.32 -3.40
C ALA A 13 -18.07 7.54 -3.64
N TYR A 14 -18.60 6.98 -4.74
CA TYR A 14 -20.02 7.05 -5.05
C TYR A 14 -20.88 6.30 -4.04
N GLU A 15 -20.47 5.10 -3.62
CA GLU A 15 -21.14 4.32 -2.57
C GLU A 15 -21.20 5.10 -1.26
N LEU A 16 -20.05 5.62 -0.79
CA LEU A 16 -19.98 6.39 0.46
C LEU A 16 -20.85 7.65 0.40
N TRP A 17 -20.86 8.35 -0.75
CA TRP A 17 -21.71 9.50 -0.96
C TRP A 17 -23.21 9.13 -1.00
N HIS A 18 -23.53 7.96 -1.57
CA HIS A 18 -24.90 7.44 -1.61
C HIS A 18 -25.40 7.07 -0.21
N GLU A 19 -24.60 6.33 0.57
CA GLU A 19 -24.91 5.92 1.95
C GLU A 19 -25.08 7.14 2.86
N ALA A 20 -24.31 8.20 2.64
CA ALA A 20 -24.42 9.44 3.40
C ALA A 20 -25.66 10.30 3.03
N GLY A 21 -26.53 9.84 2.13
CA GLY A 21 -27.74 10.56 1.73
C GLY A 21 -27.51 11.62 0.65
N ARG A 22 -26.43 11.49 -0.12
CA ARG A 22 -26.09 12.35 -1.27
C ARG A 22 -26.01 13.86 -0.92
N PRO A 23 -25.24 14.25 0.11
CA PRO A 23 -25.07 15.65 0.46
C PRO A 23 -24.44 16.43 -0.70
N HIS A 24 -25.07 17.55 -1.08
CA HIS A 24 -24.59 18.39 -2.17
C HIS A 24 -23.30 19.13 -1.76
N GLY A 25 -22.35 19.26 -2.68
CA GLY A 25 -21.08 19.97 -2.43
C GLY A 25 -20.03 19.23 -1.59
N ARG A 26 -20.36 18.08 -1.00
CA ARG A 26 -19.43 17.26 -0.17
C ARG A 26 -18.74 16.11 -0.93
N HIS A 27 -18.96 15.99 -2.24
CA HIS A 27 -18.47 14.88 -3.07
C HIS A 27 -16.94 14.69 -3.02
N LEU A 28 -16.18 15.78 -2.89
CA LEU A 28 -14.71 15.72 -2.75
C LEU A 28 -14.26 15.02 -1.46
N GLU A 29 -14.98 15.18 -0.35
CA GLU A 29 -14.64 14.54 0.92
C GLU A 29 -14.79 13.02 0.84
N TYR A 30 -15.84 12.55 0.16
CA TYR A 30 -16.04 11.12 -0.09
C TYR A 30 -15.03 10.55 -1.08
N TRP A 31 -14.60 11.34 -2.07
CA TRP A 31 -13.52 10.96 -2.97
C TRP A 31 -12.20 10.74 -2.23
N VAL A 32 -11.79 11.71 -1.40
CA VAL A 32 -10.55 11.61 -0.61
C VAL A 32 -10.62 10.45 0.39
N ALA A 33 -11.79 10.21 1.00
CA ALA A 33 -11.99 9.06 1.89
C ALA A 33 -11.81 7.73 1.15
N ALA A 34 -12.41 7.60 -0.05
CA ALA A 34 -12.27 6.40 -0.88
C ALA A 34 -10.83 6.18 -1.36
N GLU A 35 -10.14 7.25 -1.78
CA GLU A 35 -8.73 7.18 -2.19
C GLU A 35 -7.83 6.72 -1.04
N LYS A 36 -8.04 7.24 0.17
CA LYS A 36 -7.29 6.84 1.36
C LYS A 36 -7.51 5.37 1.71
N GLU A 37 -8.76 4.89 1.64
CA GLU A 37 -9.09 3.47 1.87
C GLU A 37 -8.42 2.58 0.82
N PHE A 38 -8.45 2.99 -0.46
CA PHE A 38 -7.83 2.26 -1.56
C PHE A 38 -6.31 2.17 -1.42
N LEU A 39 -5.64 3.29 -1.09
CA LEU A 39 -4.19 3.33 -0.87
C LEU A 39 -3.77 2.46 0.32
N ALA A 40 -4.54 2.47 1.41
CA ALA A 40 -4.28 1.61 2.56
C ALA A 40 -4.38 0.12 2.20
N LYS A 41 -5.42 -0.27 1.44
CA LYS A 41 -5.60 -1.64 0.95
C LYS A 41 -4.49 -2.05 -0.02
N ARG A 42 -4.12 -1.19 -0.97
CA ARG A 42 -3.00 -1.45 -1.91
C ARG A 42 -1.68 -1.62 -1.17
N ARG A 43 -1.43 -0.80 -0.14
CA ARG A 43 -0.21 -0.91 0.66
C ARG A 43 -0.17 -2.23 1.44
N ALA A 44 -1.27 -2.61 2.07
CA ALA A 44 -1.37 -3.88 2.79
C ALA A 44 -1.20 -5.08 1.85
N LEU A 45 -1.82 -5.06 0.66
CA LEU A 45 -1.64 -6.10 -0.35
C LEU A 45 -0.18 -6.21 -0.81
N LEU A 46 0.48 -5.07 -1.04
CA LEU A 46 1.88 -5.04 -1.44
C LEU A 46 2.79 -5.56 -0.31
N GLU A 47 2.47 -5.27 0.94
CA GLU A 47 3.21 -5.74 2.12
C GLU A 47 3.03 -7.25 2.34
N GLU A 48 1.82 -7.78 2.14
CA GLU A 48 1.52 -9.23 2.16
C GLU A 48 2.19 -9.99 0.99
N GLU A 49 2.16 -9.41 -0.22
CA GLU A 49 2.87 -9.94 -1.40
C GLU A 49 4.40 -9.95 -1.18
N LEU A 50 4.91 -8.94 -0.47
CA LEU A 50 6.32 -8.87 -0.10
C LEU A 50 6.68 -9.93 0.95
N ASP A 51 5.81 -10.30 1.89
CA ASP A 51 6.10 -11.33 2.90
C ASP A 51 6.29 -12.73 2.28
N GLU A 52 5.61 -13.06 1.18
CA GLU A 52 5.84 -14.31 0.43
C GLU A 52 7.04 -14.21 -0.54
N GLY A 53 7.27 -13.04 -1.17
CA GLY A 53 8.40 -12.81 -2.08
C GLY A 53 9.75 -12.51 -1.42
N LEU A 54 9.77 -12.22 -0.11
CA LEU A 54 10.97 -11.90 0.66
C LEU A 54 11.88 -13.11 0.89
N ILE A 55 11.37 -14.33 0.68
CA ILE A 55 12.14 -15.56 0.91
C ILE A 55 13.17 -15.79 -0.21
N GLU A 56 12.98 -15.24 -1.42
CA GLU A 56 13.81 -15.61 -2.60
C GLU A 56 14.74 -14.51 -3.16
N SER A 57 14.73 -13.27 -2.64
CA SER A 57 15.60 -12.20 -3.20
C SER A 57 16.32 -11.31 -2.19
N PHE A 58 16.73 -11.89 -1.05
CA PHE A 58 17.72 -11.28 -0.17
C PHE A 58 18.83 -12.28 0.24
N PRO A 59 19.83 -12.56 -0.60
CA PRO A 59 21.19 -12.61 -0.08
C PRO A 59 21.62 -11.14 0.15
N ALA A 60 22.16 -10.84 1.33
CA ALA A 60 22.66 -9.52 1.68
C ALA A 60 23.67 -8.98 0.63
N SER A 61 23.23 -8.17 -0.33
CA SER A 61 24.13 -7.51 -1.30
C SER A 61 24.78 -6.23 -0.76
N ASP A 62 24.66 -5.95 0.53
CA ASP A 62 25.69 -5.20 1.26
C ASP A 62 25.73 -5.70 2.71
N ALA A 63 26.36 -6.84 2.94
CA ALA A 63 26.99 -7.05 4.24
C ALA A 63 28.36 -6.35 4.15
N PRO A 64 28.54 -5.11 4.65
CA PRO A 64 29.84 -4.49 4.66
C PRO A 64 30.78 -5.42 5.44
N SER A 65 31.85 -5.84 4.76
CA SER A 65 32.95 -6.70 5.24
C SER A 65 33.06 -6.75 6.76
N VAL A 66 32.44 -7.76 7.39
CA VAL A 66 32.73 -8.10 8.78
C VAL A 66 34.07 -8.82 8.75
N LEU A 67 35.14 -8.05 8.95
CA LEU A 67 36.47 -8.53 9.25
C LEU A 67 36.42 -9.35 10.54
N ARG A 68 36.05 -10.63 10.44
CA ARG A 68 36.18 -11.59 11.53
C ARG A 68 37.57 -12.23 11.43
N ARG A 69 38.55 -11.64 12.12
CA ARG A 69 39.74 -12.38 12.56
C ARG A 69 39.68 -12.54 14.07
N ASN A 70 39.20 -13.71 14.47
CA ASN A 70 39.20 -14.22 15.85
C ASN A 70 40.58 -14.81 16.19
N GLY A 71 40.98 -14.67 17.45
CA GLY A 71 42.06 -15.42 18.11
C GLY A 71 43.46 -14.87 17.82
N MET A 72 44.36 -14.82 18.78
CA MET A 72 44.71 -15.89 19.70
C MET A 72 45.73 -15.32 20.71
N VAL A 73 45.78 -15.92 21.91
CA VAL A 73 46.77 -15.81 23.00
C VAL A 73 46.85 -14.49 23.78
#